data_AF-A0A5J5J0E3-F1
#
_entry.id   AF-A0A5J5J0E3-F1
#
_cell.length_a   1.000
_cell.length_b   1.000
_cell.length_c   1.000
_cell.angle_alpha   90.00
_cell.angle_beta   90.00
_cell.angle_gamma   90.00
#
_symmetry.space_group_name_H-M   'P 1'
#
loop_
_entity.id
_entity.type
_entity.pdbx_description
1 polymer ?
#
loop_
_entity_poly.entity_id
_entity_poly.type
_entity_poly.pdbx_seq_one_letter_code
_entity_poly.pdbx_strand_id
1 'polypeptide(L)'
;MGVRLVKLAYLYALDIPLKPNEFRLLGWMSMTALDDDTTPRYFDSREASALAIGRRVVDDGYGDEADQRERAAAFEAVRVALAGLVAIGAVDRISMGRNGRRSEYAIRLDAIASRSTSEFAKRAPNPGRTWFQTQVEPGPKPRTDLAPNPDATCPSGIPRNNEEQEPGTTSSHSAISLAPVDNSAVEIHG
;
A
#
# COMPACT_ATOMS: atom_id res chain seq x y z
N MET A 1 11.02 -19.74 8.13
CA MET A 1 10.16 -18.53 8.02
C MET A 1 9.46 -18.31 9.35
N GLY A 2 9.43 -17.07 9.82
CA GLY A 2 9.20 -16.76 11.22
C GLY A 2 7.76 -16.49 11.64
N VAL A 3 6.98 -17.56 11.91
CA VAL A 3 5.59 -17.42 12.41
C VAL A 3 5.53 -16.60 13.71
N ARG A 4 6.54 -16.75 14.57
CA ARG A 4 6.63 -16.01 15.83
C ARG A 4 6.74 -14.51 15.57
N LEU A 5 7.60 -14.11 14.63
CA LEU A 5 7.85 -12.70 14.38
C LEU A 5 6.68 -12.00 13.72
N VAL A 6 5.99 -12.69 12.81
CA VAL A 6 4.73 -12.21 12.24
C VAL A 6 3.70 -11.98 13.35
N LYS A 7 3.48 -12.95 14.25
CA LYS A 7 2.56 -12.78 15.38
C LYS A 7 2.91 -11.54 16.23
N LEU A 8 4.20 -11.35 16.53
CA LEU A 8 4.66 -10.17 17.26
C LEU A 8 4.41 -8.86 16.49
N ALA A 9 4.61 -8.84 15.17
CA ALA A 9 4.35 -7.66 14.36
C ALA A 9 2.88 -7.26 14.35
N TYR A 10 1.97 -8.23 14.29
CA TYR A 10 0.53 -7.97 14.42
C TYR A 10 0.16 -7.46 15.81
N LEU A 11 0.70 -8.05 16.89
CA LEU A 11 0.47 -7.56 18.25
C LEU A 11 1.00 -6.12 18.42
N TYR A 12 2.20 -5.84 17.92
CA TYR A 12 2.79 -4.51 17.90
C TYR A 12 1.91 -3.49 17.17
N ALA A 13 1.33 -3.88 16.02
CA ALA A 13 0.44 -3.02 15.24
C ALA A 13 -0.92 -2.73 15.91
N LEU A 14 -1.34 -3.52 16.90
CA LEU A 14 -2.53 -3.18 17.71
C LEU A 14 -2.24 -2.03 18.69
N ASP A 15 -1.01 -1.94 19.17
CA ASP A 15 -0.60 -0.96 20.17
C ASP A 15 -0.04 0.33 19.56
N ILE A 16 0.45 0.27 18.31
CA ILE A 16 1.18 1.34 17.65
C ILE A 16 0.47 1.75 16.34
N PRO A 17 0.14 3.04 16.13
CA PRO A 17 -0.54 3.50 14.93
C PRO A 17 0.41 3.50 13.72
N LEU A 18 0.38 2.41 12.97
CA LEU A 18 1.10 2.25 11.72
C LEU A 18 0.23 2.70 10.53
N LYS A 19 0.85 3.32 9.52
CA LYS A 19 0.17 3.59 8.25
C LYS A 19 -0.03 2.28 7.48
N PRO A 20 -1.01 2.20 6.54
CA PRO A 20 -1.28 0.97 5.81
C PRO A 20 -0.06 0.37 5.09
N ASN A 21 0.76 1.20 4.45
CA ASN A 21 1.98 0.72 3.77
C ASN A 21 3.07 0.28 4.75
N GLU A 22 3.19 0.96 5.90
CA GLU A 22 4.14 0.60 6.95
C GLU A 22 3.77 -0.77 7.55
N PHE A 23 2.48 -0.99 7.81
CA PHE A 23 1.97 -2.26 8.32
C PHE A 23 2.21 -3.41 7.34
N ARG A 24 1.89 -3.24 6.05
CA ARG A 24 2.15 -4.25 5.01
C ARG A 24 3.63 -4.58 4.90
N LEU A 25 4.47 -3.54 4.88
CA LEU A 25 5.91 -3.72 4.79
C LEU A 25 6.48 -4.41 6.03
N LEU A 26 6.04 -4.04 7.23
CA LEU A 26 6.45 -4.69 8.47
C LEU A 26 6.07 -6.18 8.46
N GLY A 27 4.83 -6.51 8.07
CA GLY A 27 4.40 -7.90 7.94
C GLY A 27 5.25 -8.70 6.95
N TRP A 28 5.60 -8.11 5.80
CA TRP A 28 6.50 -8.75 4.83
C TRP A 28 7.91 -8.97 5.38
N MET A 29 8.50 -7.94 5.99
CA MET A 29 9.80 -8.06 6.66
C MET A 29 9.76 -9.16 7.71
N SER A 30 8.66 -9.27 8.44
CA SER A 30 8.48 -10.29 9.48
C SER A 30 8.38 -11.71 8.94
N MET A 31 7.79 -11.90 7.77
CA MET A 31 7.71 -13.22 7.12
C MET A 31 9.06 -13.68 6.55
N THR A 32 9.86 -12.73 6.07
CA THR A 32 11.11 -12.99 5.34
C THR A 32 12.36 -12.92 6.21
N ALA A 33 12.29 -12.30 7.39
CA ALA A 33 13.39 -12.25 8.34
C ALA A 33 13.76 -13.65 8.88
N LEU A 34 15.02 -13.79 9.26
CA LEU A 34 15.55 -14.98 9.92
C LEU A 34 15.24 -14.92 11.43
N ASP A 35 14.47 -15.89 11.91
CA ASP A 35 14.01 -15.96 13.32
C ASP A 35 15.11 -16.34 14.31
N ASP A 36 16.18 -16.97 13.82
CA ASP A 36 17.27 -17.54 14.63
C ASP A 36 18.32 -16.50 15.04
N ASP A 37 18.28 -15.29 14.47
CA ASP A 37 19.18 -14.20 14.84
C ASP A 37 18.77 -13.55 16.18
N THR A 38 19.76 -13.21 17.01
CA THR A 38 19.59 -12.43 18.25
C THR A 38 18.86 -11.09 18.04
N THR A 39 18.85 -10.61 16.79
CA THR A 39 17.94 -9.55 16.32
C THR A 39 17.53 -9.88 14.90
N PRO A 40 16.26 -10.24 14.65
CA PRO A 40 15.80 -10.69 13.34
C PRO A 40 16.11 -9.68 12.25
N ARG A 41 16.88 -10.13 11.25
CA ARG A 41 17.38 -9.30 10.17
C ARG A 41 16.58 -9.50 8.91
N TYR A 42 16.29 -8.39 8.25
CA TYR A 42 15.70 -8.35 6.93
C TYR A 42 16.72 -7.81 5.92
N PHE A 43 16.89 -8.54 4.82
CA PHE A 43 17.77 -8.19 3.71
C PHE A 43 17.10 -8.59 2.39
N ASP A 44 16.38 -7.66 1.76
CA ASP A 44 15.70 -7.94 0.48
C ASP A 44 15.85 -6.77 -0.50
N SER A 45 15.40 -6.98 -1.74
CA SER A 45 15.40 -5.96 -2.79
C SER A 45 14.32 -4.90 -2.57
N ARG A 46 14.48 -3.75 -3.25
CA ARG A 46 13.47 -2.68 -3.20
C ARG A 46 12.21 -3.10 -3.94
N GLU A 47 12.36 -3.92 -4.97
CA GLU A 47 11.31 -4.52 -5.78
C GLU A 47 10.44 -5.45 -4.94
N ALA A 48 11.03 -6.34 -4.14
CA ALA A 48 10.30 -7.20 -3.22
C ALA A 48 9.55 -6.38 -2.15
N SER A 49 10.19 -5.34 -1.63
CA SER A 49 9.56 -4.41 -0.69
C SER A 49 8.42 -3.60 -1.33
N ALA A 50 8.51 -3.27 -2.62
CA ALA A 50 7.42 -2.63 -3.38
C ALA A 50 6.25 -3.59 -3.58
N LEU A 51 6.54 -4.86 -3.91
CA LEU A 51 5.54 -5.91 -4.03
C LEU A 51 4.78 -6.10 -2.72
N ALA A 52 5.48 -6.08 -1.58
CA ALA A 52 4.90 -6.20 -0.26
C ALA A 52 3.83 -5.14 0.06
N ILE A 53 4.04 -3.90 -0.37
CA ILE A 53 3.06 -2.82 -0.20
C ILE A 53 1.93 -2.85 -1.24
N GLY A 54 1.99 -3.79 -2.20
CA GLY A 54 1.01 -3.99 -3.26
C GLY A 54 1.32 -3.24 -4.56
N ARG A 55 2.59 -2.86 -4.79
CA ARG A 55 3.03 -2.19 -6.02
C ARG A 55 3.92 -3.12 -6.83
N ARG A 56 3.50 -3.44 -8.06
CA ARG A 56 4.31 -4.25 -8.98
C ARG A 56 5.30 -3.34 -9.71
N VAL A 57 6.56 -3.74 -9.76
CA VAL A 57 7.61 -3.05 -10.52
C VAL A 57 7.98 -3.96 -11.69
N VAL A 58 7.89 -3.45 -12.91
CA VAL A 58 8.32 -4.18 -14.11
C VAL A 58 9.85 -4.12 -14.19
N ASP A 59 10.47 -5.28 -14.44
CA ASP A 59 11.93 -5.47 -14.43
C ASP A 59 12.45 -5.93 -15.79
N ASP A 60 11.89 -5.41 -16.88
CA ASP A 60 12.29 -5.74 -18.24
C ASP A 60 13.41 -4.84 -18.77
N GLY A 61 13.81 -3.79 -18.06
CA GLY A 61 14.94 -2.93 -18.42
C GLY A 61 14.75 -2.06 -19.68
N TYR A 62 13.60 -2.21 -20.37
CA TYR A 62 13.24 -1.51 -21.60
C TYR A 62 11.95 -0.68 -21.45
N GLY A 63 11.46 -0.48 -20.23
CA GLY A 63 10.23 0.26 -19.97
C GLY A 63 10.26 1.71 -20.46
N ASP A 64 9.11 2.16 -20.94
CA ASP A 64 8.88 3.53 -21.41
C ASP A 64 9.02 4.54 -20.25
N GLU A 65 9.02 5.85 -20.55
CA GLU A 65 9.04 6.90 -19.51
C GLU A 65 7.89 6.79 -18.49
N ALA A 66 6.78 6.16 -18.87
CA ALA A 66 5.67 5.86 -17.97
C ALA A 66 6.08 4.82 -16.91
N ASP A 67 6.74 3.74 -17.33
CA ASP A 67 7.18 2.65 -16.44
C ASP A 67 8.25 3.13 -15.46
N GLN A 68 9.16 3.99 -15.92
CA GLN A 68 10.17 4.60 -15.07
C GLN A 68 9.55 5.47 -13.98
N ARG A 69 8.49 6.24 -14.32
CA ARG A 69 7.75 7.05 -13.34
C ARG A 69 7.01 6.18 -12.33
N GLU A 70 6.38 5.09 -12.78
CA GLU A 70 5.70 4.16 -11.86
C GLU A 70 6.69 3.45 -10.93
N ARG A 71 7.84 3.00 -11.45
CA ARG A 71 8.93 2.42 -10.67
C ARG A 71 9.45 3.41 -9.62
N ALA A 72 9.69 4.65 -10.00
CA ALA A 72 10.11 5.70 -9.07
C ALA A 72 9.07 5.95 -7.97
N ALA A 73 7.78 6.03 -8.33
CA ALA A 73 6.69 6.20 -7.37
C ALA A 73 6.56 5.00 -6.40
N ALA A 74 6.77 3.78 -6.89
CA ALA A 74 6.76 2.58 -6.06
C ALA A 74 7.91 2.58 -5.05
N PHE A 75 9.12 2.90 -5.49
CA PHE A 75 10.29 2.99 -4.61
C PHE A 75 10.18 4.14 -3.62
N GLU A 76 9.58 5.25 -4.02
CA GLU A 76 9.30 6.36 -3.11
C GLU A 76 8.31 5.96 -2.03
N ALA A 77 7.26 5.22 -2.37
CA ALA A 77 6.30 4.70 -1.39
C ALA A 77 6.97 3.74 -0.38
N VAL A 78 7.89 2.88 -0.83
CA VAL A 78 8.70 2.04 0.06
C VAL A 78 9.60 2.88 0.95
N ARG A 79 10.28 3.90 0.39
CA ARG A 79 11.15 4.81 1.13
C ARG A 79 10.39 5.52 2.25
N VAL A 80 9.19 6.02 1.96
CA VAL A 80 8.32 6.70 2.94
C VAL A 80 7.86 5.72 4.03
N ALA A 81 7.45 4.50 3.66
CA ALA A 81 7.05 3.48 4.63
C ALA A 81 8.21 3.07 5.54
N LEU A 82 9.39 2.80 4.98
CA LEU A 82 10.61 2.52 5.74
C LEU A 82 10.97 3.66 6.69
N ALA A 83 10.95 4.91 6.20
CA ALA A 83 11.25 6.06 7.02
C ALA A 83 10.28 6.18 8.21
N GLY A 84 9.00 5.90 8.01
CA GLY A 84 8.01 5.86 9.08
C GLY A 84 8.26 4.76 10.11
N LEU A 85 8.60 3.54 9.66
CA LEU A 85 8.94 2.42 10.54
C LEU A 85 10.20 2.69 11.37
N VAL A 86 11.21 3.32 10.76
CA VAL A 86 12.44 3.73 11.47
C VAL A 86 12.14 4.83 12.47
N ALA A 87 11.37 5.83 12.08
CA ALA A 87 11.09 6.98 12.93
C ALA A 87 10.19 6.63 14.14
N ILE A 88 9.34 5.61 14.03
CA ILE A 88 8.56 5.07 15.16
C ILE A 88 9.34 4.03 15.99
N GLY A 89 10.53 3.61 15.53
CA GLY A 89 11.39 2.64 16.22
C GLY A 89 11.03 1.17 16.00
N ALA A 90 10.17 0.86 15.03
CA ALA A 90 9.80 -0.52 14.70
C ALA A 90 10.94 -1.29 13.99
N VAL A 91 11.81 -0.56 13.29
CA VAL A 91 12.90 -1.10 12.49
C VAL A 91 14.11 -0.20 12.63
N ASP A 92 15.29 -0.79 12.81
CA ASP A 92 16.55 -0.08 12.77
C ASP A 92 17.33 -0.38 11.51
N ARG A 93 17.91 0.66 10.91
CA ARG A 93 18.79 0.49 9.76
C ARG A 93 20.20 0.13 10.25
N ILE A 94 20.63 -1.10 9.98
CA ILE A 94 21.98 -1.58 10.33
C ILE A 94 22.98 -1.08 9.30
N SER A 95 22.66 -1.27 8.01
CA SER A 95 23.56 -0.97 6.92
C SER A 95 22.85 -0.23 5.78
N MET A 96 23.49 0.83 5.29
CA MET A 96 23.10 1.51 4.08
C MET A 96 23.75 0.78 2.91
N GLY A 97 22.94 0.02 2.16
CA GLY A 97 23.44 -0.72 0.99
C GLY A 97 24.17 0.23 0.02
N ARG A 98 25.45 -0.06 -0.24
CA ARG A 98 26.33 0.69 -1.14
C ARG A 98 27.15 -0.30 -1.98
N ASN A 99 27.46 0.06 -3.23
CA ASN A 99 28.30 -0.72 -4.15
C ASN A 99 27.86 -2.20 -4.29
N GLY A 100 26.62 -2.42 -4.75
CA GLY A 100 26.09 -3.78 -4.97
C GLY A 100 25.68 -4.54 -3.70
N ARG A 101 25.84 -3.93 -2.51
CA ARG A 101 25.33 -4.50 -1.26
C ARG A 101 23.89 -4.08 -1.01
N ARG A 102 23.09 -5.02 -0.50
CA ARG A 102 21.71 -4.77 -0.06
C ARG A 102 21.71 -3.97 1.24
N SER A 103 20.62 -3.26 1.51
CA SER A 103 20.44 -2.62 2.82
C SER A 103 19.98 -3.68 3.82
N GLU A 104 20.49 -3.59 5.04
CA GLU A 104 20.15 -4.50 6.13
C GLU A 104 19.38 -3.76 7.22
N TYR A 105 18.32 -4.39 7.71
CA TYR A 105 17.42 -3.84 8.70
C TYR A 105 17.23 -4.82 9.85
N ALA A 106 17.27 -4.33 11.08
CA ALA A 106 16.93 -5.06 12.30
C ALA A 106 15.47 -4.76 12.65
N ILE A 107 14.67 -5.79 12.90
CA ILE A 107 13.28 -5.62 13.33
C ILE A 107 13.25 -5.50 14.87
N ARG A 108 12.68 -4.40 15.38
CA ARG A 108 12.57 -4.09 16.81
C ARG A 108 11.11 -3.85 17.18
N LEU A 109 10.45 -4.89 17.70
CA LEU A 109 9.03 -4.84 18.05
C LEU A 109 8.83 -4.49 19.53
N ASP A 110 9.34 -3.34 19.95
CA ASP A 110 9.18 -2.83 21.32
C ASP A 110 8.14 -1.70 21.35
N ALA A 111 6.90 -2.05 21.73
CA ALA A 111 5.81 -1.09 21.80
C ALA A 111 6.03 0.00 22.87
N ILE A 112 6.73 -0.30 23.97
CA ILE A 112 6.98 0.68 25.04
C ILE A 112 7.95 1.74 24.53
N ALA A 113 9.05 1.29 23.92
CA ALA A 113 10.01 2.19 23.30
C ALA A 113 9.34 3.04 22.20
N SER A 114 8.55 2.43 21.33
CA SER A 114 7.87 3.14 20.24
C SER A 114 6.88 4.21 20.71
N ARG A 115 6.15 3.98 21.82
CA ARG A 115 5.23 4.97 22.42
C ARG A 115 5.95 6.24 22.91
N SER A 116 7.23 6.13 23.27
CA SER A 116 8.03 7.29 23.69
C SER A 116 8.52 8.17 22.53
N THR A 117 8.37 7.72 21.29
CA THR A 117 8.85 8.47 20.11
C THR A 117 7.95 9.66 19.79
N SER A 118 8.56 10.73 19.26
CA SER A 118 7.81 11.91 18.82
C SER A 118 6.89 11.60 17.63
N GLU A 119 7.24 10.63 16.78
CA GLU A 119 6.37 10.16 15.71
C GLU A 119 5.12 9.48 16.23
N PHE A 120 5.22 8.67 17.30
CA PHE A 120 4.04 8.13 17.95
C PHE A 120 3.14 9.25 18.45
N ALA A 121 3.68 10.26 19.14
CA ALA A 121 2.90 11.38 19.64
C ALA A 121 2.16 12.17 18.54
N LYS A 122 2.78 12.32 17.36
CA LYS A 122 2.14 12.96 16.19
C LYS A 122 0.99 12.15 15.60
N ARG A 123 1.06 10.82 15.69
CA ARG A 123 0.12 9.87 15.07
C ARG A 123 -0.95 9.39 16.03
N ALA A 124 -0.67 9.44 17.33
CA ALA A 124 -1.58 9.01 18.36
C ALA A 124 -2.91 9.76 18.18
N PRO A 125 -4.04 9.03 18.18
CA PRO A 125 -5.34 9.68 18.17
C PRO A 125 -5.39 10.62 19.36
N ASN A 126 -5.58 11.90 19.08
CA ASN A 126 -5.54 12.94 20.08
C ASN A 126 -6.57 12.58 21.17
N PRO A 127 -6.16 12.30 22.43
CA PRO A 127 -7.06 11.69 23.42
C PRO A 127 -8.25 12.60 23.77
N GLY A 128 -8.16 13.90 23.46
CA GLY A 128 -9.27 14.85 23.59
C GLY A 128 -10.19 14.96 22.37
N ARG A 129 -9.87 14.32 21.24
CA ARG A 129 -10.67 14.35 20.01
C ARG A 129 -11.45 13.04 19.91
N THR A 130 -12.42 12.87 20.79
CA THR A 130 -13.38 11.76 20.68
C THR A 130 -14.13 11.90 19.36
N TRP A 131 -14.29 10.81 18.62
CA TRP A 131 -15.05 10.74 17.36
C TRP A 131 -16.54 11.15 17.48
N PHE A 132 -17.02 11.42 18.69
CA PHE A 132 -18.33 12.01 18.95
C PHE A 132 -18.35 13.54 18.78
N GLN A 133 -17.19 14.17 18.66
CA GLN A 133 -17.07 15.59 18.33
C GLN A 133 -16.90 15.78 16.81
N THR A 134 -17.70 15.05 16.03
CA THR A 134 -18.09 15.56 14.71
C THR A 134 -18.72 16.92 14.97
N GLN A 135 -17.99 17.97 14.62
CA GLN A 135 -18.57 19.31 14.51
C GLN A 135 -19.79 19.15 13.60
N VAL A 136 -20.97 19.13 14.20
CA VAL A 136 -22.17 19.54 13.49
C VAL A 136 -21.84 20.97 13.08
N GLU A 137 -21.33 21.15 11.86
CA GLU A 137 -21.27 22.47 11.29
C GLU A 137 -22.69 23.03 11.41
N PRO A 138 -22.87 24.22 12.02
CA PRO A 138 -24.18 24.82 12.08
C PRO A 138 -24.67 24.90 10.64
N GLY A 139 -25.73 24.13 10.35
CA GLY A 139 -26.25 23.98 9.00
C GLY A 139 -26.41 25.34 8.32
N PRO A 140 -26.30 25.40 6.98
CA PRO A 140 -26.44 26.64 6.24
C PRO A 140 -27.72 27.34 6.71
N LYS A 141 -27.57 28.60 7.15
CA LYS A 141 -28.70 29.43 7.58
C LYS A 141 -29.78 29.33 6.51
N PRO A 142 -31.05 29.10 6.87
CA PRO A 142 -32.12 29.04 5.89
C PRO A 142 -32.07 30.33 5.05
N ARG A 143 -31.93 30.18 3.73
CA ARG A 143 -32.02 31.30 2.79
C ARG A 143 -33.43 31.89 2.92
N THR A 144 -33.52 33.07 3.51
CA THR A 144 -34.77 33.84 3.64
C THR A 144 -35.15 34.55 2.34
N ASP A 145 -34.40 34.31 1.25
CA ASP A 145 -34.41 35.15 0.06
C ASP A 145 -35.36 34.64 -1.04
N LEU A 146 -36.07 33.53 -0.82
CA LEU A 146 -37.05 32.98 -1.76
C LEU A 146 -38.45 33.53 -1.47
N ALA A 147 -38.64 34.82 -1.77
CA ALA A 147 -39.97 35.30 -2.10
C ALA A 147 -40.39 34.68 -3.45
N PRO A 148 -41.61 34.12 -3.58
CA PRO A 148 -42.07 33.57 -4.85
C PRO A 148 -42.23 34.69 -5.87
N ASN A 149 -41.48 34.60 -6.98
CA ASN A 149 -41.65 35.46 -8.14
C ASN A 149 -42.94 35.04 -8.88
N PRO A 150 -43.98 35.90 -8.99
CA PRO A 150 -45.27 35.52 -9.54
C PRO A 150 -45.31 35.35 -11.08
N ASP A 151 -44.21 35.59 -11.80
CA ASP A 151 -44.25 35.72 -13.28
C ASP A 151 -43.58 34.57 -14.08
N ALA A 152 -43.39 33.38 -13.50
CA ALA A 152 -42.84 32.25 -14.24
C ALA A 152 -43.91 31.57 -15.13
N THR A 153 -44.11 32.13 -16.32
CA THR A 153 -44.85 31.52 -17.43
C THR A 153 -44.20 30.20 -17.83
N CYS A 154 -44.99 29.12 -17.87
CA CYS A 154 -44.54 27.78 -18.24
C CYS A 154 -44.34 27.64 -19.76
N PRO A 155 -43.15 27.25 -20.26
CA PRO A 155 -43.05 26.72 -21.61
C PRO A 155 -43.40 25.22 -21.60
N SER A 156 -44.55 24.91 -22.17
CA SER A 156 -44.94 23.57 -22.60
C SER A 156 -44.05 23.12 -23.76
N GLY A 157 -43.38 21.98 -23.61
CA GLY A 157 -42.61 21.39 -24.71
C GLY A 157 -41.72 20.24 -24.27
N ILE A 158 -42.32 19.05 -24.09
CA ILE A 158 -41.57 17.79 -23.99
C ILE A 158 -41.57 17.16 -25.39
N PRO A 159 -40.44 17.08 -26.11
CA PRO A 159 -40.26 16.06 -27.11
C PRO A 159 -39.75 14.77 -26.46
N ARG A 160 -40.59 13.73 -26.53
CA ARG A 160 -40.18 12.32 -26.40
C ARG A 160 -39.27 11.99 -27.58
N ASN A 161 -38.17 11.29 -27.35
CA ASN A 161 -37.61 10.37 -28.32
C ASN A 161 -37.05 9.13 -27.60
N ASN A 162 -37.62 7.99 -28.01
CA ASN A 162 -37.12 6.64 -27.79
C ASN A 162 -35.86 6.44 -28.63
N GLU A 163 -34.92 5.63 -28.15
CA GLU A 163 -34.31 4.59 -28.98
C GLU A 163 -33.66 3.53 -28.09
N GLU A 164 -34.17 2.31 -28.24
CA GLU A 164 -33.63 1.06 -27.75
C GLU A 164 -32.27 0.77 -28.42
N GLN A 165 -31.29 0.29 -27.66
CA GLN A 165 -30.25 -0.55 -28.25
C GLN A 165 -29.76 -1.59 -27.25
N GLU A 166 -30.03 -2.85 -27.62
CA GLU A 166 -29.74 -4.08 -26.88
C GLU A 166 -28.24 -4.47 -26.86
N PRO A 167 -27.84 -5.38 -25.94
CA PRO A 167 -26.44 -5.73 -25.68
C PRO A 167 -25.85 -6.74 -26.68
N GLY A 168 -24.75 -6.35 -27.32
CA GLY A 168 -23.92 -7.23 -28.15
C GLY A 168 -23.05 -8.16 -27.31
N THR A 169 -23.41 -9.44 -27.30
CA THR A 169 -22.56 -10.57 -26.91
C THR A 169 -21.54 -10.84 -28.01
N THR A 170 -20.24 -10.88 -27.70
CA THR A 170 -19.26 -11.62 -28.51
C THR A 170 -18.30 -12.38 -27.61
N SER A 171 -18.49 -13.70 -27.64
CA SER A 171 -17.56 -14.71 -27.19
C SER A 171 -16.32 -14.70 -28.09
N SER A 172 -15.12 -14.84 -27.53
CA SER A 172 -13.93 -15.26 -28.27
C SER A 172 -13.04 -16.09 -27.38
N HIS A 173 -13.22 -17.40 -27.52
CA HIS A 173 -12.30 -18.44 -27.12
C HIS A 173 -10.99 -18.31 -27.90
N SER A 174 -9.88 -18.08 -27.22
CA SER A 174 -8.55 -18.29 -27.78
C SER A 174 -7.97 -19.56 -27.17
N ALA A 175 -7.87 -20.60 -28.00
CA ALA A 175 -7.25 -21.87 -27.68
C ALA A 175 -5.75 -21.69 -27.41
N ILE A 176 -5.29 -22.14 -26.25
CA ILE A 176 -3.87 -22.25 -25.94
C ILE A 176 -3.37 -23.57 -26.51
N SER A 177 -2.59 -23.46 -27.58
CA SER A 177 -1.84 -24.55 -28.20
C SER A 177 -0.64 -24.90 -27.30
N LEU A 178 -0.69 -26.08 -26.66
CA LEU A 178 0.40 -26.68 -25.91
C LEU A 178 1.30 -27.43 -26.88
N ALA A 179 2.49 -26.90 -27.15
CA ALA A 179 3.58 -27.66 -27.77
C ALA A 179 4.33 -28.47 -26.70
N PRO A 180 4.71 -29.73 -26.96
CA PRO A 180 5.55 -30.52 -26.07
C PRO A 180 7.01 -30.01 -26.13
N VAL A 181 7.60 -29.73 -24.98
CA VAL A 181 9.04 -29.46 -24.85
C VAL A 181 9.75 -30.80 -24.63
N ASP A 182 10.51 -31.21 -25.63
CA ASP A 182 11.45 -32.33 -25.56
C ASP A 182 12.51 -32.08 -24.48
N ASN A 183 12.59 -32.99 -23.51
CA ASN A 183 13.55 -32.95 -22.42
C ASN A 183 14.71 -33.90 -22.77
N SER A 184 15.59 -33.47 -23.67
CA SER A 184 16.82 -34.19 -24.00
C SER A 184 17.90 -33.94 -22.95
N ALA A 185 18.13 -35.00 -22.17
CA ALA A 185 19.35 -35.42 -21.47
C ALA A 185 20.54 -34.45 -21.47
N VAL A 186 20.93 -33.98 -20.29
CA VAL A 186 22.28 -33.49 -20.01
C VAL A 186 23.06 -34.63 -19.37
N GLU A 187 24.02 -35.14 -20.14
CA GLU A 187 25.03 -36.11 -19.70
C GLU A 187 25.94 -35.50 -18.63
N ILE A 188 26.17 -36.29 -17.58
CA ILE A 188 27.15 -36.03 -16.54
C ILE A 188 28.51 -36.52 -17.05
N HIS A 189 29.47 -35.61 -17.16
CA HIS A 189 30.87 -35.96 -17.37
C HIS A 189 31.78 -35.25 -16.36
N GLY A 190 32.56 -36.06 -15.63
CA GLY A 190 33.86 -35.70 -15.05
C GLY A 190 33.84 -35.31 -13.60
#